data_AF-A0A944AK72-F1
#
_entry.id   AF-A0A944AK72-F1
#
_cell.length_a   1.000
_cell.length_b   1.000
_cell.length_c   1.000
_cell.angle_alpha   90.00
_cell.angle_beta   90.00
_cell.angle_gamma   90.00
#
_symmetry.space_group_name_H-M   'P 1'
#
loop_
_entity.id
_entity.type
_entity.pdbx_description
1 polymer ?
#
loop_
_entity_poly.entity_id
_entity_poly.type
_entity_poly.pdbx_seq_one_letter_code
_entity_poly.pdbx_strand_id
1 'polypeptide(L)'
;TYIASRIKLGSYVDRDTAEELTQDVMMVIATKEIHMFEKKDAKFTTFCTAIAKNKAISYLRKRVRRAEDSFEEAQEEGITFSSRDLFSNPEKVLLLQEHKLEQIELLKKYLQLLMGQKGKPYRTAGCCYTMVLFHRYNPDSKELSSPKWAFEEVRENTVEESADRFEKEINEWFPRFGLYWGNDFLDGIEEKEVDCYIADMVYQEHFKVKDFENWSLRMRKKIKDAVMQQELGLLE
;
A
#
# COMPACT_ATOMS: atom_id res chain seq x y z
N THR A 1 -21.13 20.06 -23.67
CA THR A 1 -22.44 19.51 -23.21
C THR A 1 -23.19 18.73 -24.29
N TYR A 2 -23.41 19.24 -25.52
CA TYR A 2 -24.19 18.52 -26.56
C TYR A 2 -23.49 17.28 -27.17
N ILE A 3 -22.16 17.32 -27.30
CA ILE A 3 -21.38 16.18 -27.83
C ILE A 3 -21.32 15.05 -26.79
N ALA A 4 -21.02 15.39 -25.53
CA ALA A 4 -21.05 14.47 -24.40
C ALA A 4 -22.41 13.76 -24.23
N SER A 5 -23.53 14.45 -24.44
CA SER A 5 -24.87 13.84 -24.32
C SER A 5 -25.27 12.92 -25.48
N ARG A 6 -24.64 13.05 -26.66
CA ARG A 6 -24.90 12.18 -27.83
C ARG A 6 -24.00 10.96 -27.90
N ILE A 7 -22.82 11.02 -27.31
CA ILE A 7 -21.97 9.85 -27.16
C ILE A 7 -22.55 9.07 -25.99
N LYS A 8 -23.50 8.17 -26.25
CA LYS A 8 -23.94 7.15 -25.28
C LYS A 8 -22.78 6.19 -25.00
N LEU A 9 -21.74 6.65 -24.32
CA LEU A 9 -20.88 5.80 -23.51
C LEU A 9 -21.75 5.43 -22.31
N GLY A 10 -22.45 4.30 -22.41
CA GLY A 10 -23.53 3.95 -21.49
C GLY A 10 -23.11 4.16 -20.03
N SER A 11 -23.99 4.78 -19.23
CA SER A 11 -24.08 4.83 -17.75
C SER A 11 -22.80 4.94 -16.87
N TYR A 12 -21.60 5.05 -17.41
CA TYR A 12 -20.33 4.80 -16.70
C TYR A 12 -19.22 5.80 -17.07
N VAL A 13 -19.58 7.03 -17.41
CA VAL A 13 -18.59 8.11 -17.56
C VAL A 13 -18.99 9.21 -16.61
N ASP A 14 -18.17 9.43 -15.58
CA ASP A 14 -18.34 10.56 -14.68
C ASP A 14 -18.24 11.89 -15.44
N ARG A 15 -18.72 12.95 -14.80
CA ARG A 15 -18.82 14.27 -15.45
C ARG A 15 -17.45 14.82 -15.86
N ASP A 16 -16.44 14.59 -15.04
CA ASP A 16 -15.10 15.14 -15.23
C ASP A 16 -14.41 14.48 -16.43
N THR A 17 -14.54 13.16 -16.56
CA THR A 17 -14.05 12.41 -17.73
C THR A 17 -14.77 12.84 -19.02
N ALA A 18 -16.07 13.13 -18.95
CA ALA A 18 -16.82 13.64 -20.11
C ALA A 18 -16.36 15.05 -20.52
N GLU A 19 -15.98 15.89 -19.55
CA GLU A 19 -15.42 17.23 -19.79
C GLU A 19 -14.01 17.15 -20.39
N GLU A 20 -13.12 16.31 -19.84
CA GLU A 20 -11.79 16.05 -20.39
C GLU A 20 -11.86 15.53 -21.83
N LEU A 21 -12.68 14.50 -22.07
CA LEU A 21 -12.83 13.92 -23.42
C LEU A 21 -13.41 14.95 -24.40
N THR A 22 -14.28 15.84 -23.93
CA THR A 22 -14.81 16.94 -24.76
C THR A 22 -13.71 17.94 -25.10
N GLN A 23 -12.87 18.34 -24.15
CA GLN A 23 -11.74 19.24 -24.38
C GLN A 23 -10.73 18.63 -25.37
N ASP A 24 -10.39 17.36 -25.18
CA ASP A 24 -9.40 16.66 -25.99
C ASP A 24 -9.88 16.48 -27.44
N VAL A 25 -11.17 16.20 -27.63
CA VAL A 25 -11.81 16.15 -28.95
C VAL A 25 -11.81 17.52 -29.62
N MET A 26 -12.18 18.58 -28.90
CA MET A 26 -12.18 19.94 -29.45
C MET A 26 -10.77 20.40 -29.84
N MET A 27 -9.77 20.06 -29.03
CA MET A 27 -8.37 20.33 -29.32
C MET A 27 -7.89 19.62 -30.57
N VAL A 28 -8.21 18.33 -30.73
CA VAL A 28 -7.83 17.56 -31.93
C VAL A 28 -8.52 18.11 -33.18
N ILE A 29 -9.80 18.48 -33.09
CA ILE A 29 -10.51 19.10 -34.19
C ILE A 29 -9.83 20.41 -34.56
N ALA A 30 -9.63 21.32 -33.60
CA ALA A 30 -9.06 22.64 -33.84
C ALA A 30 -7.63 22.59 -34.41
N THR A 31 -6.82 21.62 -34.01
CA THR A 31 -5.39 21.57 -34.34
C THR A 31 -5.04 20.65 -35.50
N LYS A 32 -5.78 19.56 -35.71
CA LYS A 32 -5.35 18.48 -36.61
C LYS A 32 -6.38 18.10 -37.67
N GLU A 33 -7.67 18.29 -37.42
CA GLU A 33 -8.70 17.64 -38.26
C GLU A 33 -9.69 18.65 -38.88
N ILE A 34 -9.68 19.94 -38.48
CA ILE A 34 -10.64 20.93 -38.98
C ILE A 34 -10.55 21.14 -40.49
N HIS A 35 -9.35 20.96 -41.07
CA HIS A 35 -9.11 21.06 -42.51
C HIS A 35 -9.65 19.85 -43.29
N MET A 36 -9.94 18.73 -42.62
CA MET A 36 -10.55 17.53 -43.22
C MET A 36 -12.07 17.60 -43.31
N PHE A 37 -12.69 18.65 -42.75
CA PHE A 37 -14.13 18.85 -42.84
C PHE A 37 -14.52 19.40 -44.22
N GLU A 38 -14.83 18.52 -45.16
CA GLU A 38 -15.33 18.93 -46.48
C GLU A 38 -16.83 19.25 -46.45
N LYS A 39 -17.13 20.49 -46.82
CA LYS A 39 -18.41 21.18 -46.59
C LYS A 39 -19.53 20.80 -47.57
N LYS A 40 -19.56 19.57 -48.10
CA LYS A 40 -20.50 19.24 -49.17
C LYS A 40 -21.86 18.72 -48.70
N ASP A 41 -21.96 17.89 -47.66
CA ASP A 41 -23.29 17.46 -47.13
C ASP A 41 -23.28 16.98 -45.65
N ALA A 42 -22.15 17.05 -44.95
CA ALA A 42 -22.05 16.59 -43.57
C ALA A 42 -22.29 17.73 -42.57
N LYS A 43 -23.21 17.54 -41.61
CA LYS A 43 -23.34 18.47 -40.47
C LYS A 43 -22.08 18.39 -39.62
N PHE A 44 -21.46 19.54 -39.32
CA PHE A 44 -20.27 19.64 -38.47
C PHE A 44 -20.40 18.87 -37.15
N THR A 45 -21.59 18.86 -36.57
CA THR A 45 -21.91 18.08 -35.36
C THR A 45 -21.69 16.57 -35.54
N THR A 46 -21.96 16.02 -36.71
CA THR A 46 -21.75 14.59 -37.03
C THR A 46 -20.25 14.28 -37.15
N PHE A 47 -19.50 15.18 -37.77
CA PHE A 47 -18.04 15.09 -37.87
C PHE A 47 -17.39 15.11 -36.47
N CYS A 48 -17.76 16.07 -35.62
CA CYS A 48 -17.27 16.11 -34.23
C CYS A 48 -17.66 14.85 -33.43
N THR A 49 -18.88 14.34 -33.64
CA THR A 49 -19.36 13.13 -32.93
C THR A 49 -18.58 11.88 -33.35
N ALA A 50 -18.19 11.76 -34.62
CA ALA A 50 -17.40 10.63 -35.12
C ALA A 50 -15.99 10.60 -34.51
N ILE A 51 -15.31 11.76 -34.49
CA ILE A 51 -13.99 11.90 -33.86
C ILE A 51 -14.09 11.59 -32.37
N ALA A 52 -15.11 12.14 -31.71
CA ALA A 52 -15.33 11.91 -30.29
C ALA A 52 -15.60 10.45 -29.96
N LYS A 53 -16.35 9.73 -30.80
CA LYS A 53 -16.60 8.30 -30.64
C LYS A 53 -15.31 7.48 -30.75
N ASN A 54 -14.46 7.77 -31.74
CA ASN A 54 -13.18 7.06 -31.91
C ASN A 54 -12.22 7.33 -30.74
N LYS A 55 -12.18 8.58 -30.25
CA LYS A 55 -11.40 8.95 -29.07
C LYS A 55 -11.91 8.28 -27.81
N ALA A 56 -13.23 8.23 -27.61
CA ALA A 56 -13.83 7.52 -26.50
C ALA A 56 -13.52 6.01 -26.52
N ILE A 57 -13.56 5.37 -27.69
CA ILE A 57 -13.17 3.96 -27.83
C ILE A 57 -11.68 3.77 -27.50
N SER A 58 -10.81 4.64 -27.98
CA SER A 58 -9.37 4.59 -27.66
C SER A 58 -9.11 4.81 -26.17
N TYR A 59 -9.85 5.73 -25.54
CA TYR A 59 -9.78 6.02 -24.12
C TYR A 59 -10.21 4.80 -23.30
N LEU A 60 -11.37 4.21 -23.63
CA LEU A 60 -11.86 2.98 -23.00
C LEU A 60 -10.86 1.83 -23.13
N ARG A 61 -10.28 1.63 -24.33
CA ARG A 61 -9.25 0.59 -24.53
C ARG A 61 -7.98 0.83 -23.73
N LYS A 62 -7.51 2.08 -23.65
CA LYS A 62 -6.34 2.44 -22.84
C LYS A 62 -6.62 2.24 -21.35
N ARG A 63 -7.86 2.51 -20.92
CA ARG A 63 -8.30 2.34 -19.54
C ARG A 63 -8.50 0.88 -19.14
N VAL A 64 -9.03 0.05 -20.04
CA VAL A 64 -9.09 -1.41 -19.85
C VAL A 64 -7.69 -2.00 -19.74
N ARG A 65 -6.73 -1.57 -20.58
CA ARG A 65 -5.34 -2.05 -20.46
C ARG A 65 -4.68 -1.65 -19.15
N ARG A 66 -4.84 -0.40 -18.70
CA ARG A 66 -4.35 0.03 -17.38
C ARG A 66 -4.99 -0.76 -16.23
N ALA A 67 -6.26 -1.10 -16.38
CA ALA A 67 -6.98 -1.93 -15.42
C ALA A 67 -6.51 -3.39 -15.42
N GLU A 68 -6.11 -3.93 -16.57
CA GLU A 68 -5.51 -5.25 -16.71
C GLU A 68 -4.09 -5.26 -16.10
N ASP A 69 -3.27 -4.25 -16.38
CA ASP A 69 -1.92 -4.08 -15.82
C ASP A 69 -1.98 -3.95 -14.28
N SER A 70 -2.89 -3.14 -13.75
CA SER A 70 -3.08 -3.00 -12.29
C SER A 70 -3.69 -4.25 -11.65
N PHE A 71 -4.41 -5.06 -12.43
CA PHE A 71 -4.98 -6.32 -11.96
C PHE A 71 -3.92 -7.42 -11.86
N GLU A 72 -3.01 -7.51 -12.83
CA GLU A 72 -1.85 -8.42 -12.74
C GLU A 72 -1.00 -8.06 -11.51
N GLU A 73 -0.69 -6.79 -11.30
CA GLU A 73 0.09 -6.30 -10.15
C GLU A 73 -0.62 -6.53 -8.80
N ALA A 74 -1.95 -6.35 -8.72
CA ALA A 74 -2.74 -6.63 -7.53
C ALA A 74 -2.89 -8.13 -7.22
N GLN A 75 -3.05 -8.95 -8.26
CA GLN A 75 -3.14 -10.40 -8.12
C GLN A 75 -1.78 -10.98 -7.71
N GLU A 76 -0.73 -10.39 -8.24
CA GLU A 76 0.63 -10.61 -7.82
C GLU A 76 0.79 -10.33 -6.30
N GLU A 77 0.41 -9.14 -5.83
CA GLU A 77 0.41 -8.77 -4.39
C GLU A 77 -0.64 -9.52 -3.52
N GLY A 78 -1.29 -10.56 -4.04
CA GLY A 78 -2.18 -11.44 -3.28
C GLY A 78 -3.58 -10.88 -3.01
N ILE A 79 -3.98 -9.80 -3.69
CA ILE A 79 -5.27 -9.16 -3.52
C ILE A 79 -6.33 -9.84 -4.41
N THR A 80 -7.20 -10.67 -3.82
CA THR A 80 -8.32 -11.29 -4.55
C THR A 80 -9.59 -10.45 -4.49
N PHE A 81 -10.19 -10.15 -5.65
CA PHE A 81 -11.52 -9.52 -5.75
C PHE A 81 -12.56 -10.50 -6.30
N SER A 82 -13.81 -10.35 -5.86
CA SER A 82 -14.94 -11.11 -6.41
C SER A 82 -15.22 -10.64 -7.84
N SER A 83 -15.32 -11.60 -8.77
CA SER A 83 -15.59 -11.33 -10.19
C SER A 83 -16.87 -10.52 -10.40
N ARG A 84 -17.84 -10.61 -9.48
CA ARG A 84 -19.11 -9.85 -9.54
C ARG A 84 -18.94 -8.35 -9.33
N ASP A 85 -17.96 -7.91 -8.55
CA ASP A 85 -17.78 -6.48 -8.25
C ASP A 85 -17.19 -5.74 -9.45
N LEU A 86 -16.30 -6.39 -10.21
CA LEU A 86 -15.70 -5.87 -11.45
C LEU A 86 -16.73 -5.48 -12.52
N PHE A 87 -17.77 -6.30 -12.69
CA PHE A 87 -18.79 -6.03 -13.72
C PHE A 87 -19.80 -4.96 -13.31
N SER A 88 -19.96 -4.71 -12.01
CA SER A 88 -20.97 -3.77 -11.51
C SER A 88 -20.45 -2.34 -11.43
N ASN A 89 -19.19 -2.16 -11.00
CA ASN A 89 -18.55 -0.85 -10.90
C ASN A 89 -17.01 -0.97 -11.02
N PRO A 90 -16.47 -1.07 -12.24
CA PRO A 90 -15.04 -1.28 -12.46
C PRO A 90 -14.18 -0.11 -11.96
N GLU A 91 -14.66 1.13 -11.99
CA GLU A 91 -13.94 2.31 -11.47
C GLU A 91 -13.69 2.21 -9.97
N LYS A 92 -14.74 1.84 -9.22
CA LYS A 92 -14.63 1.67 -7.78
C LYS A 92 -13.69 0.51 -7.42
N VAL A 93 -13.71 -0.57 -8.20
CA VAL A 93 -12.79 -1.70 -7.98
C VAL A 93 -11.35 -1.30 -8.25
N LEU A 94 -11.09 -0.55 -9.34
CA LEU A 94 -9.75 -0.04 -9.65
C LEU A 94 -9.23 0.91 -8.58
N LEU A 95 -10.03 1.87 -8.14
CA LEU A 95 -9.65 2.76 -7.05
C LEU A 95 -9.36 2.00 -5.73
N LEU A 96 -10.16 0.97 -5.43
CA LEU A 96 -9.91 0.11 -4.27
C LEU A 96 -8.65 -0.75 -4.42
N GLN A 97 -8.29 -1.12 -5.65
CA GLN A 97 -7.05 -1.82 -5.97
C GLN A 97 -5.84 -0.92 -5.77
N GLU A 98 -5.84 0.25 -6.42
CA GLU A 98 -4.79 1.26 -6.29
C GLU A 98 -4.55 1.60 -4.82
N HIS A 99 -5.62 1.90 -4.06
CA HIS A 99 -5.51 2.20 -2.64
C HIS A 99 -4.99 1.02 -1.80
N LYS A 100 -5.32 -0.23 -2.15
CA LYS A 100 -4.75 -1.40 -1.46
C LYS A 100 -3.28 -1.58 -1.79
N LEU A 101 -2.86 -1.38 -3.04
CA LEU A 101 -1.46 -1.43 -3.43
C LEU A 101 -0.66 -0.35 -2.67
N GLU A 102 -1.17 0.87 -2.60
CA GLU A 102 -0.58 1.94 -1.78
C GLU A 102 -0.46 1.55 -0.30
N GLN A 103 -1.49 0.91 0.27
CA GLN A 103 -1.45 0.43 1.65
C GLN A 103 -0.40 -0.68 1.87
N ILE A 104 -0.26 -1.60 0.92
CA ILE A 104 0.73 -2.68 0.96
C ILE A 104 2.16 -2.11 0.87
N GLU A 105 2.40 -1.19 -0.06
CA GLU A 105 3.65 -0.44 -0.20
C GLU A 105 4.03 0.29 1.11
N LEU A 106 3.08 1.02 1.69
CA LEU A 106 3.27 1.73 2.95
C LEU A 106 3.57 0.76 4.11
N LEU A 107 2.87 -0.38 4.15
CA LEU A 107 3.13 -1.42 5.15
C LEU A 107 4.53 -2.01 5.00
N LYS A 108 4.97 -2.29 3.76
CA LYS A 108 6.33 -2.78 3.47
C LYS A 108 7.39 -1.78 3.96
N LYS A 109 7.26 -0.50 3.61
CA LYS A 109 8.14 0.58 4.09
C LYS A 109 8.16 0.67 5.62
N TYR A 110 6.98 0.61 6.24
CA TYR A 110 6.84 0.63 7.70
C TYR A 110 7.60 -0.52 8.36
N LEU A 111 7.46 -1.75 7.84
CA LEU A 111 8.13 -2.93 8.37
C LEU A 111 9.65 -2.89 8.14
N GLN A 112 10.11 -2.44 6.97
CA GLN A 112 11.54 -2.24 6.69
C GLN A 112 12.17 -1.24 7.66
N LEU A 113 11.52 -0.09 7.87
CA LEU A 113 11.99 0.90 8.83
C LEU A 113 11.98 0.37 10.25
N LEU A 114 11.00 -0.46 10.62
CA LEU A 114 10.91 -1.06 11.95
C LEU A 114 12.03 -2.08 12.19
N MET A 115 12.27 -2.99 11.24
CA MET A 115 13.33 -4.00 11.30
C MET A 115 14.74 -3.41 11.15
N GLY A 116 14.85 -2.20 10.59
CA GLY A 116 16.10 -1.43 10.49
C GLY A 116 16.33 -0.42 11.63
N GLN A 117 15.58 -0.48 12.73
CA GLN A 117 15.74 0.51 13.80
C GLN A 117 17.03 0.36 14.59
N LYS A 118 17.81 1.46 14.60
CA LYS A 118 18.92 1.66 15.54
C LYS A 118 18.41 1.63 16.99
N GLY A 119 18.84 0.64 17.74
CA GLY A 119 18.45 0.42 19.13
C GLY A 119 18.98 -0.90 19.66
N LYS A 120 18.64 -1.21 20.91
CA LYS A 120 18.99 -2.51 21.50
C LYS A 120 18.13 -3.61 20.85
N PRO A 121 18.71 -4.72 20.35
CA PRO A 121 17.99 -5.75 19.61
C PRO A 121 16.75 -6.31 20.33
N TYR A 122 16.87 -6.65 21.62
CA TYR A 122 15.73 -7.12 22.42
C TYR A 122 14.55 -6.14 22.46
N ARG A 123 14.81 -4.83 22.40
CA ARG A 123 13.76 -3.80 22.37
C ARG A 123 13.09 -3.78 21.01
N THR A 124 13.87 -3.82 19.94
CA THR A 124 13.34 -3.82 18.58
C THR A 124 12.51 -5.07 18.33
N ALA A 125 13.03 -6.25 18.66
CA ALA A 125 12.32 -7.52 18.56
C ALA A 125 10.99 -7.49 19.33
N GLY A 126 11.01 -7.11 20.61
CA GLY A 126 9.75 -7.07 21.37
C GLY A 126 8.77 -5.99 20.92
N CYS A 127 9.25 -4.86 20.36
CA CYS A 127 8.39 -3.87 19.72
C CYS A 127 7.70 -4.44 18.47
N CYS A 128 8.39 -5.25 17.67
CA CYS A 128 7.82 -5.95 16.52
C CYS A 128 6.68 -6.89 16.93
N TYR A 129 6.85 -7.67 17.99
CA TYR A 129 5.76 -8.52 18.53
C TYR A 129 4.58 -7.67 19.02
N THR A 130 4.89 -6.59 19.75
CA THR A 130 3.89 -5.69 20.33
C THR A 130 3.01 -5.02 19.28
N MET A 131 3.59 -4.61 18.14
CA MET A 131 2.91 -3.77 17.15
C MET A 131 2.44 -4.53 15.91
N VAL A 132 3.01 -5.69 15.61
CA VAL A 132 2.75 -6.41 14.35
C VAL A 132 2.17 -7.79 14.62
N LEU A 133 2.91 -8.67 15.32
CA LEU A 133 2.42 -10.02 15.57
C LEU A 133 1.17 -10.03 16.47
N PHE A 134 1.05 -9.07 17.40
CA PHE A 134 -0.16 -8.93 18.19
C PHE A 134 -1.42 -8.86 17.31
N HIS A 135 -1.39 -8.04 16.24
CA HIS A 135 -2.53 -7.90 15.32
C HIS A 135 -2.72 -9.12 14.42
N ARG A 136 -1.63 -9.80 14.06
CA ARG A 136 -1.69 -11.06 13.32
C ARG A 136 -2.47 -12.13 14.10
N TYR A 137 -2.19 -12.26 15.40
CA TYR A 137 -2.80 -13.27 16.27
C TYR A 137 -4.10 -12.81 16.96
N ASN A 138 -4.37 -11.51 16.98
CA ASN A 138 -5.57 -10.93 17.60
C ASN A 138 -6.27 -9.96 16.62
N PRO A 139 -6.73 -10.43 15.45
CA PRO A 139 -7.26 -9.57 14.38
C PRO A 139 -8.52 -8.79 14.77
N ASP A 140 -9.28 -9.28 15.76
CA ASP A 140 -10.49 -8.62 16.27
C ASP A 140 -10.21 -7.61 17.40
N SER A 141 -8.94 -7.48 17.82
CA SER A 141 -8.55 -6.56 18.88
C SER A 141 -8.71 -5.10 18.44
N LYS A 142 -9.26 -4.28 19.33
CA LYS A 142 -9.29 -2.81 19.16
C LYS A 142 -8.03 -2.13 19.68
N GLU A 143 -7.17 -2.88 20.37
CA GLU A 143 -5.92 -2.34 20.90
C GLU A 143 -4.88 -2.22 19.78
N LEU A 144 -4.19 -1.09 19.71
CA LEU A 144 -3.15 -0.89 18.70
C LEU A 144 -1.86 -1.68 18.98
N SER A 145 -1.71 -2.23 20.18
CA SER A 145 -0.55 -3.01 20.62
C SER A 145 -0.81 -3.66 21.97
N SER A 146 -0.16 -4.79 22.22
CA SER A 146 -0.13 -5.40 23.56
C SER A 146 1.29 -5.80 23.99
N PRO A 147 1.94 -4.94 24.79
CA PRO A 147 3.22 -5.22 25.44
C PRO A 147 3.19 -6.45 26.34
N LYS A 148 2.06 -6.68 27.01
CA LYS A 148 1.87 -7.86 27.85
C LYS A 148 1.85 -9.14 27.01
N TRP A 149 1.06 -9.16 25.94
CA TRP A 149 1.02 -10.32 25.04
C TRP A 149 2.39 -10.58 24.42
N ALA A 150 3.06 -9.53 23.93
CA ALA A 150 4.38 -9.65 23.33
C ALA A 150 5.41 -10.22 24.32
N PHE A 151 5.38 -9.77 25.57
CA PHE A 151 6.24 -10.29 26.61
C PHE A 151 6.01 -11.80 26.83
N GLU A 152 4.76 -12.24 26.95
CA GLU A 152 4.45 -13.68 27.12
C GLU A 152 4.91 -14.53 25.92
N GLU A 153 4.91 -13.99 24.71
CA GLU A 153 5.35 -14.70 23.50
C GLU A 153 6.88 -14.84 23.39
N VAL A 154 7.64 -13.90 23.95
CA VAL A 154 9.11 -13.84 23.76
C VAL A 154 9.90 -14.17 25.02
N ARG A 155 9.23 -14.27 26.18
CA ARG A 155 9.91 -14.45 27.49
C ARG A 155 10.82 -15.68 27.56
N GLU A 156 10.46 -16.75 26.85
CA GLU A 156 11.17 -18.04 26.85
C GLU A 156 12.11 -18.21 25.65
N ASN A 157 12.30 -17.16 24.85
CA ASN A 157 13.13 -17.18 23.67
C ASN A 157 14.33 -16.23 23.85
N THR A 158 15.44 -16.54 23.17
CA THR A 158 16.51 -15.57 22.98
C THR A 158 16.09 -14.47 22.02
N VAL A 159 16.92 -13.43 21.89
CA VAL A 159 16.71 -12.37 20.90
C VAL A 159 16.75 -12.92 19.48
N GLU A 160 17.70 -13.80 19.20
CA GLU A 160 17.86 -14.43 17.88
C GLU A 160 16.65 -15.31 17.54
N GLU A 161 16.23 -16.20 18.44
CA GLU A 161 15.06 -17.05 18.23
C GLU A 161 13.79 -16.23 17.98
N SER A 162 13.61 -15.15 18.73
CA SER A 162 12.46 -14.25 18.56
C SER A 162 12.53 -13.48 17.25
N ALA A 163 13.72 -13.06 16.85
CA ALA A 163 13.98 -12.33 15.61
C ALA A 163 13.74 -13.23 14.38
N ASP A 164 14.26 -14.44 14.40
CA ASP A 164 14.09 -15.44 13.34
C ASP A 164 12.62 -15.84 13.19
N ARG A 165 11.92 -16.08 14.31
CA ARG A 165 10.48 -16.35 14.30
C ARG A 165 9.71 -15.18 13.67
N PHE A 166 10.02 -13.95 14.07
CA PHE A 166 9.34 -12.77 13.52
C PHE A 166 9.56 -12.63 12.01
N GLU A 167 10.81 -12.74 11.56
CA GLU A 167 11.16 -12.66 10.14
C GLU A 167 10.43 -13.73 9.33
N LYS A 168 10.44 -14.98 9.81
CA LYS A 168 9.73 -16.08 9.20
C LYS A 168 8.24 -15.80 9.10
N GLU A 169 7.60 -15.42 10.20
CA GLU A 169 6.14 -15.20 10.22
C GLU A 169 5.71 -14.07 9.30
N ILE A 170 6.50 -13.00 9.21
CA ILE A 170 6.19 -11.85 8.35
C ILE A 170 6.40 -12.18 6.89
N ASN A 171 7.46 -12.90 6.53
CA ASN A 171 7.66 -13.35 5.16
C ASN A 171 6.67 -14.46 4.78
N GLU A 172 6.17 -15.27 5.72
CA GLU A 172 5.04 -16.16 5.44
C GLU A 172 3.72 -15.40 5.23
N TRP A 173 3.52 -14.29 5.98
CA TRP A 173 2.34 -13.45 5.83
C TRP A 173 2.37 -12.62 4.54
N PHE A 174 3.55 -12.12 4.18
CA PHE A 174 3.81 -11.29 3.02
C PHE A 174 5.04 -11.81 2.25
N PRO A 175 4.90 -12.91 1.49
CA PRO A 175 6.01 -13.59 0.80
C PRO A 175 6.85 -12.71 -0.12
N ARG A 176 6.25 -11.65 -0.65
CA ARG A 176 6.90 -10.73 -1.59
C ARG A 176 7.69 -9.62 -0.93
N PHE A 177 7.54 -9.42 0.38
CA PHE A 177 8.24 -8.32 1.03
C PHE A 177 9.74 -8.58 1.14
N GLY A 178 10.15 -9.85 1.30
CA GLY A 178 11.55 -10.24 1.39
C GLY A 178 12.28 -9.49 2.52
N LEU A 179 11.64 -9.40 3.69
CA LEU A 179 12.13 -8.61 4.81
C LEU A 179 13.20 -9.38 5.56
N TYR A 180 14.23 -8.66 6.00
CA TYR A 180 15.34 -9.17 6.81
C TYR A 180 15.73 -8.11 7.84
N TRP A 181 16.35 -8.55 8.94
CA TRP A 181 16.85 -7.64 9.96
C TRP A 181 18.00 -6.76 9.43
N GLY A 182 17.98 -5.47 9.75
CA GLY A 182 19.05 -4.56 9.35
C GLY A 182 20.37 -4.85 10.06
N ASN A 183 21.50 -4.46 9.46
CA ASN A 183 22.83 -4.69 10.04
C ASN A 183 22.96 -4.13 11.46
N ASP A 184 22.39 -2.94 11.72
CA ASP A 184 22.41 -2.33 13.06
C ASP A 184 21.76 -3.23 14.13
N PHE A 185 20.79 -4.06 13.76
CA PHE A 185 20.17 -5.03 14.66
C PHE A 185 21.11 -6.21 14.91
N LEU A 186 21.65 -6.80 13.83
CA LEU A 186 22.53 -7.98 13.90
C LEU A 186 23.84 -7.66 14.65
N ASP A 187 24.46 -6.53 14.31
CA ASP A 187 25.70 -6.05 14.95
C ASP A 187 25.47 -5.58 16.39
N GLY A 188 24.21 -5.33 16.76
CA GLY A 188 23.81 -4.83 18.07
C GLY A 188 23.65 -5.93 19.13
N ILE A 189 23.69 -7.21 18.74
CA ILE A 189 23.59 -8.35 19.66
C ILE A 189 24.96 -8.56 20.29
N GLU A 190 25.07 -8.31 21.60
CA GLU A 190 26.33 -8.53 22.32
C GLU A 190 26.53 -10.02 22.59
N GLU A 191 27.78 -10.51 22.60
CA GLU A 191 28.10 -11.93 22.81
C GLU A 191 27.48 -12.51 24.10
N LYS A 192 27.36 -11.68 25.15
CA LYS A 192 26.72 -12.05 26.42
C LYS A 192 25.18 -12.16 26.35
N GLU A 193 24.57 -11.60 25.31
CA GLU A 193 23.11 -11.54 25.11
C GLU A 193 22.61 -12.71 24.23
N VAL A 194 23.50 -13.41 23.51
CA VAL A 194 23.17 -14.49 22.56
C VAL A 194 22.37 -15.63 23.22
N ASP A 195 22.84 -16.14 24.35
CA ASP A 195 22.23 -17.27 25.06
C ASP A 195 21.33 -16.84 26.24
N CYS A 196 21.00 -15.54 26.33
CA CYS A 196 20.11 -15.04 27.36
C CYS A 196 18.66 -15.01 26.86
N TYR A 197 17.72 -15.45 27.70
CA TYR A 197 16.31 -15.24 27.40
C TYR A 197 15.96 -13.76 27.46
N ILE A 198 15.05 -13.32 26.60
CA ILE A 198 14.58 -11.93 26.62
C ILE A 198 13.99 -11.59 27.99
N ALA A 199 13.31 -12.52 28.65
CA ALA A 199 12.86 -12.30 30.03
C ALA A 199 14.03 -11.98 30.96
N ASP A 200 15.13 -12.70 30.90
CA ASP A 200 16.27 -12.49 31.79
C ASP A 200 16.98 -11.15 31.49
N MET A 201 17.08 -10.77 30.22
CA MET A 201 17.56 -9.43 29.83
C MET A 201 16.65 -8.31 30.33
N VAL A 202 15.36 -8.59 30.47
CA VAL A 202 14.35 -7.67 30.96
C VAL A 202 14.31 -7.68 32.51
N TYR A 203 14.50 -8.81 33.18
CA TYR A 203 14.28 -8.90 34.64
C TYR A 203 15.51 -8.73 35.53
N GLN A 204 16.74 -8.64 34.99
CA GLN A 204 17.95 -8.41 35.80
C GLN A 204 18.11 -6.95 36.28
N GLU A 205 17.17 -6.48 37.12
CA GLU A 205 17.18 -5.27 37.97
C GLU A 205 16.50 -3.96 37.46
N HIS A 206 16.10 -3.78 36.19
CA HIS A 206 15.60 -2.46 35.74
C HIS A 206 14.28 -2.38 34.91
N PHE A 207 13.53 -3.45 34.61
CA PHE A 207 12.35 -3.34 33.73
C PHE A 207 11.00 -3.78 34.30
N LYS A 208 9.95 -3.03 33.95
CA LYS A 208 8.53 -3.35 34.14
C LYS A 208 7.84 -3.46 32.79
N VAL A 209 6.70 -4.16 32.70
CA VAL A 209 5.84 -4.19 31.49
C VAL A 209 5.58 -2.79 30.91
N LYS A 210 5.48 -1.79 31.79
CA LYS A 210 5.34 -0.36 31.46
C LYS A 210 6.46 0.19 30.55
N ASP A 211 7.66 -0.38 30.62
CA ASP A 211 8.79 0.05 29.79
C ASP A 211 8.65 -0.43 28.34
N PHE A 212 8.08 -1.62 28.11
CA PHE A 212 7.69 -2.06 26.77
C PHE A 212 6.58 -1.18 26.17
N GLU A 213 5.60 -0.76 26.97
CA GLU A 213 4.58 0.19 26.52
C GLU A 213 5.23 1.51 26.06
N ASN A 214 6.15 2.04 26.86
CA ASN A 214 6.85 3.28 26.53
C ASN A 214 7.77 3.14 25.31
N TRP A 215 8.46 2.01 25.15
CA TRP A 215 9.30 1.76 23.98
C TRP A 215 8.48 1.60 22.71
N SER A 216 7.45 0.76 22.73
CA SER A 216 6.58 0.55 21.57
C SER A 216 5.89 1.85 21.14
N LEU A 217 5.43 2.68 22.08
CA LEU A 217 4.87 3.99 21.76
C LEU A 217 5.89 4.94 21.11
N ARG A 218 7.10 5.04 21.67
CA ARG A 218 8.18 5.86 21.10
C ARG A 218 8.59 5.36 19.72
N MET A 219 8.74 4.05 19.57
CA MET A 219 9.11 3.42 18.31
C MET A 219 8.05 3.68 17.26
N ARG A 220 6.77 3.40 17.56
CA ARG A 220 5.65 3.67 16.66
C ARG A 220 5.65 5.11 16.18
N LYS A 221 5.80 6.07 17.10
CA LYS A 221 5.85 7.50 16.74
C LYS A 221 7.01 7.80 15.80
N LYS A 222 8.21 7.30 16.12
CA LYS A 222 9.41 7.48 15.29
C LYS A 222 9.23 6.90 13.88
N ILE A 223 8.71 5.67 13.76
CA ILE A 223 8.46 5.05 12.45
C ILE A 223 7.41 5.82 11.68
N LYS A 224 6.29 6.19 12.34
CA LYS A 224 5.23 6.97 11.70
C LYS A 224 5.78 8.28 11.13
N ASP A 225 6.56 9.02 11.92
CA ASP A 225 7.14 10.29 11.50
C ASP A 225 8.12 10.07 10.33
N ALA A 226 8.94 9.01 10.36
CA ALA A 226 9.86 8.67 9.29
C ALA A 226 9.16 8.29 7.97
N VAL A 227 8.10 7.48 8.04
CA VAL A 227 7.26 7.15 6.86
C VAL A 227 6.65 8.42 6.28
N MET A 228 6.06 9.28 7.12
CA MET A 228 5.47 10.53 6.64
C MET A 228 6.51 11.47 6.00
N GLN A 229 7.74 11.51 6.53
CA GLN A 229 8.82 12.30 5.95
C GLN A 229 9.29 11.75 4.60
N GLN A 230 9.39 10.42 4.45
CA GLN A 230 9.72 9.79 3.16
C GLN A 230 8.64 10.05 2.10
N GLU A 231 7.36 9.95 2.46
CA GLU A 231 6.24 10.23 1.53
C GLU A 231 6.19 11.71 1.11
N LEU A 232 6.65 12.62 1.97
CA LEU A 232 6.78 14.05 1.64
C LEU A 232 8.08 14.38 0.88
N GLY A 233 8.94 13.40 0.59
CA GLY A 233 10.23 13.60 -0.07
C GLY A 233 11.26 14.35 0.77
N LEU A 234 11.15 14.29 2.10
CA LEU A 234 12.00 15.01 3.06
C LEU A 234 13.14 14.15 3.63
N LEU A 235 13.17 12.86 3.29
CA LEU A 235 14.26 11.93 3.60
C LEU A 235 14.62 11.21 2.30
N GLU A 236 15.85 11.42 1.82
CA GLU A 236 16.49 10.66 0.74
C GLU A 236 17.12 9.36 1.28
#